data_AF-A0AAW8K8X9-F1
#
_entry.id   AF-A0AAW8K8X9-F1
#
_cell.length_a   1.000
_cell.length_b   1.000
_cell.length_c   1.000
_cell.angle_alpha   90.00
_cell.angle_beta   90.00
_cell.angle_gamma   90.00
#
_symmetry.space_group_name_H-M   'P 1'
#
loop_
_entity.id
_entity.type
_entity.pdbx_description
1 polymer ?
#
loop_
_entity_poly.entity_id
_entity_poly.type
_entity_poly.pdbx_seq_one_letter_code
_entity_poly.pdbx_strand_id
1 'polypeptide(L)'
;ITEGGALPEGAEEADTIIDAEGKLVTPGLVEGHTHMIFGGYRQHEIPMKLKGAGYLDILRAGGGILDTVRKTRNASFEELYNKTES
;
A
#
# COMPACT_ATOMS: atom_id res chain seq x y z
N ILE A 1 30.22 3.00 0.65
CA ILE A 1 30.98 3.62 -0.45
C ILE A 1 32.40 3.73 0.06
N THR A 2 33.24 2.80 -0.33
CA THR A 2 34.68 2.95 -0.05
C THR A 2 35.17 4.14 -0.89
N GLU A 3 36.00 4.97 -0.28
CA GLU A 3 36.70 6.02 -0.99
C GLU A 3 37.55 5.35 -2.08
N GLY A 4 37.27 5.61 -3.36
CA GLY A 4 38.08 5.11 -4.49
C GLY A 4 37.59 3.85 -5.21
N GLY A 5 36.38 3.34 -4.94
CA GLY A 5 35.79 2.22 -5.70
C GLY A 5 36.34 0.84 -5.35
N ALA A 6 37.09 0.73 -4.25
CA ALA A 6 37.56 -0.56 -3.73
C ALA A 6 36.40 -1.38 -3.17
N LEU A 7 36.32 -2.68 -3.43
CA LEU A 7 35.29 -3.50 -2.78
C LEU A 7 35.56 -3.62 -1.26
N PRO A 8 34.52 -3.82 -0.43
CA PRO A 8 34.73 -4.12 0.99
C PRO A 8 35.46 -5.46 1.15
N GLU A 9 36.16 -5.61 2.27
CA GLU A 9 36.88 -6.85 2.62
C GLU A 9 35.93 -8.06 2.59
N GLY A 10 36.32 -9.14 1.91
CA GLY A 10 35.50 -10.35 1.74
C GLY A 10 34.59 -10.35 0.51
N ALA A 11 34.62 -9.31 -0.33
CA ALA A 11 33.84 -9.28 -1.56
C ALA A 11 34.27 -10.35 -2.59
N GLU A 12 35.51 -10.84 -2.52
CA GLU A 12 35.98 -11.96 -3.36
C GLU A 12 35.29 -13.30 -3.05
N GLU A 13 34.60 -13.41 -1.91
CA GLU A 13 33.85 -14.61 -1.50
C GLU A 13 32.37 -14.57 -1.93
N ALA A 14 31.92 -13.48 -2.55
CA ALA A 14 30.51 -13.32 -2.93
C ALA A 14 30.17 -14.09 -4.21
N ASP A 15 29.05 -14.83 -4.19
CA ASP A 15 28.49 -15.48 -5.39
C ASP A 15 28.02 -14.47 -6.45
N THR A 16 27.69 -13.23 -6.04
CA THR A 16 27.18 -12.18 -6.93
C THR A 16 27.57 -10.80 -6.43
N ILE A 17 28.10 -10.00 -7.34
CA ILE A 17 28.46 -8.59 -7.13
C ILE A 17 27.53 -7.73 -7.99
N ILE A 18 26.92 -6.71 -7.37
CA ILE A 18 26.05 -5.74 -8.05
C ILE A 18 26.67 -4.34 -7.88
N ASP A 19 27.10 -3.74 -8.98
CA ASP A 19 27.57 -2.35 -8.99
C ASP A 19 26.37 -1.39 -8.97
N ALA A 20 26.29 -0.57 -7.92
CA ALA A 20 25.25 0.44 -7.79
C ALA A 20 25.49 1.67 -8.69
N GLU A 21 26.65 1.79 -9.36
CA GLU A 21 27.03 2.90 -10.25
C GLU A 21 26.90 4.28 -9.56
N GLY A 22 27.26 4.35 -8.27
CA GLY A 22 27.15 5.58 -7.48
C GLY A 22 25.72 5.98 -7.09
N LYS A 23 24.72 5.11 -7.31
CA LYS A 23 23.34 5.36 -6.87
C LYS A 23 23.22 5.28 -5.34
N LEU A 24 22.28 6.04 -4.80
CA LEU A 24 21.89 5.95 -3.39
C LEU A 24 21.23 4.58 -3.13
N VAL A 25 21.72 3.89 -2.11
CA VAL A 25 21.10 2.67 -1.58
C VAL A 25 20.55 2.96 -0.19
N THR A 26 19.28 2.61 0.02
CA THR A 26 18.61 2.74 1.32
C THR A 26 18.16 1.36 1.80
N PRO A 27 17.86 1.21 3.11
CA PRO A 27 17.05 0.09 3.56
C PRO A 27 15.70 0.03 2.82
N GLY A 28 15.07 -1.14 2.82
CA GLY A 28 13.70 -1.29 2.33
C GLY A 28 12.74 -0.39 3.10
N LEU A 29 11.76 0.18 2.40
CA LEU A 29 10.72 0.98 3.03
C LEU A 29 9.86 0.09 3.95
N VAL A 30 9.39 0.67 5.06
CA VAL A 30 8.48 0.00 6.00
C VAL A 30 7.22 0.86 6.12
N GLU A 31 6.07 0.29 5.76
CA GLU A 31 4.78 0.91 6.01
C GLU A 31 4.24 0.45 7.37
N GLY A 32 4.09 1.38 8.30
CA GLY A 32 3.71 1.10 9.69
C GLY A 32 2.21 1.03 9.94
N HIS A 33 1.38 1.56 9.03
CA HIS A 33 -0.07 1.59 9.20
C HIS A 33 -0.81 1.58 7.86
N THR A 34 -1.55 0.50 7.60
CA THR A 34 -2.43 0.43 6.43
C THR A 34 -3.74 -0.30 6.72
N HIS A 35 -4.77 0.05 5.96
CA HIS A 35 -6.00 -0.72 5.82
C HIS A 35 -6.09 -1.26 4.40
N MET A 36 -5.05 -1.97 3.96
CA MET A 36 -4.89 -2.43 2.57
C MET A 36 -6.03 -3.34 2.11
N ILE A 37 -6.53 -4.19 3.02
CA ILE A 37 -7.53 -5.21 2.69
C ILE A 37 -8.92 -4.77 3.11
N PHE A 38 -9.77 -4.51 2.11
CA PHE A 38 -11.18 -4.17 2.27
C PHE A 38 -12.00 -4.50 1.01
N GLY A 39 -13.29 -4.74 1.18
CA GLY A 39 -14.22 -5.01 0.08
C GLY A 39 -14.75 -3.76 -0.60
N GLY A 40 -14.87 -3.82 -1.93
CA GLY A 40 -15.38 -2.75 -2.79
C GLY A 40 -14.64 -1.42 -2.65
N TYR A 41 -15.29 -0.31 -3.00
CA TYR A 41 -14.71 1.03 -2.91
C TYR A 41 -15.77 2.12 -2.63
N ARG A 42 -15.31 3.32 -2.27
CA ARG A 42 -16.13 4.47 -1.86
C ARG A 42 -16.12 5.64 -2.84
N GLN A 43 -15.70 5.46 -4.10
CA GLN A 43 -15.65 6.59 -5.07
C GLN A 43 -17.03 7.21 -5.32
N HIS A 44 -18.11 6.44 -5.20
CA HIS A 44 -19.48 6.93 -5.33
C HIS A 44 -19.84 8.04 -4.31
N GLU A 45 -19.10 8.18 -3.20
CA GLU A 45 -19.28 9.27 -2.24
C GLU A 45 -18.59 10.56 -2.65
N ILE A 46 -17.64 10.52 -3.60
CA ILE A 46 -16.87 11.70 -4.02
C ILE A 46 -17.81 12.81 -4.53
N PRO A 47 -18.77 12.55 -5.43
CA PRO A 47 -19.70 13.59 -5.87
C PRO A 47 -20.57 14.16 -4.75
N MET A 48 -20.91 13.35 -3.73
CA MET A 48 -21.68 13.81 -2.57
C MET A 48 -20.86 14.79 -1.73
N LYS A 49 -19.59 14.42 -1.45
CA LYS A 49 -18.64 15.29 -0.74
C LYS A 49 -18.39 16.60 -1.48
N LEU A 50 -18.22 16.54 -2.81
CA LEU A 50 -18.04 17.74 -3.64
C LEU A 50 -19.27 18.67 -3.61
N LYS A 51 -20.47 18.13 -3.40
CA LYS A 51 -21.71 18.91 -3.21
C LYS A 51 -21.92 19.38 -1.75
N GLY A 52 -20.94 19.15 -0.87
CA GLY A 52 -20.99 19.59 0.52
C GLY A 52 -21.68 18.64 1.49
N ALA A 53 -21.96 17.39 1.12
CA ALA A 53 -22.56 16.43 2.04
C ALA A 53 -21.62 16.14 3.23
N GLY A 54 -22.16 16.23 4.45
CA GLY A 54 -21.44 15.89 5.67
C GLY A 54 -21.27 14.38 5.85
N TYR A 55 -20.44 13.99 6.81
CA TYR A 55 -20.23 12.58 7.15
C TYR A 55 -21.53 11.84 7.47
N LEU A 56 -22.40 12.45 8.29
CA LEU A 56 -23.66 11.83 8.68
C LEU A 56 -24.66 11.75 7.51
N ASP A 57 -24.59 12.66 6.54
CA ASP A 57 -25.46 12.62 5.35
C ASP A 57 -25.08 11.45 4.45
N ILE A 58 -23.77 11.26 4.24
CA ILE A 58 -23.23 10.12 3.50
C ILE A 58 -23.56 8.81 4.22
N LEU A 59 -23.41 8.76 5.54
CA LEU A 59 -23.75 7.58 6.33
C LEU A 59 -25.25 7.22 6.21
N ARG A 60 -26.14 8.23 6.31
CA ARG A 60 -27.59 8.06 6.14
C ARG A 60 -27.97 7.62 4.72
N ALA A 61 -27.24 8.09 3.71
CA ALA A 61 -27.38 7.65 2.32
C ALA A 61 -26.84 6.23 2.07
N GLY A 62 -26.38 5.54 3.11
CA GLY A 62 -25.86 4.18 3.03
C GLY A 62 -24.36 4.11 2.73
N GLY A 63 -23.65 5.23 2.61
CA GLY A 63 -22.19 5.26 2.50
C GLY A 63 -21.51 5.08 3.87
N GLY A 64 -20.36 5.71 4.03
CA GLY A 64 -19.63 5.71 5.29
C GLY A 64 -18.78 4.45 5.48
N ILE A 65 -18.30 4.27 6.71
CA ILE A 65 -17.58 3.06 7.12
C ILE A 65 -18.47 1.81 7.01
N LEU A 66 -19.78 1.95 7.26
CA LEU A 66 -20.72 0.83 7.20
C LEU A 66 -20.84 0.25 5.79
N ASP A 67 -20.63 1.06 4.76
CA ASP A 67 -20.56 0.58 3.38
C ASP A 67 -19.35 -0.33 3.14
N THR A 68 -18.17 0.10 3.56
CA THR A 68 -16.97 -0.76 3.52
C THR A 68 -17.15 -2.01 4.37
N VAL A 69 -17.76 -1.93 5.55
CA VAL A 69 -18.04 -3.12 6.39
C VAL A 69 -18.94 -4.11 5.65
N ARG A 70 -20.04 -3.66 5.04
CA ARG A 70 -20.94 -4.55 4.27
C ARG A 70 -20.23 -5.16 3.06
N LYS A 71 -19.50 -4.35 2.29
CA LYS A 71 -18.77 -4.82 1.11
C LYS A 71 -17.66 -5.80 1.48
N THR A 72 -16.97 -5.59 2.61
CA THR A 72 -15.94 -6.51 3.11
C THR A 72 -16.56 -7.83 3.57
N ARG A 73 -17.72 -7.80 4.25
CA ARG A 73 -18.44 -9.02 4.66
C ARG A 73 -18.98 -9.83 3.49
N ASN A 74 -19.36 -9.16 2.41
CA ASN A 74 -19.91 -9.80 1.22
C ASN A 74 -18.83 -10.32 0.27
N ALA A 75 -17.57 -9.89 0.42
CA ALA A 75 -16.47 -10.38 -0.38
C ALA A 75 -16.07 -11.80 0.08
N SER A 76 -15.74 -12.63 -0.89
CA SER A 76 -15.13 -13.95 -0.65
C SER A 76 -13.70 -13.81 -0.13
N PHE A 77 -13.19 -14.92 0.42
CA PHE A 77 -11.79 -15.00 0.82
C PHE A 77 -10.84 -14.69 -0.35
N GLU A 78 -11.05 -15.31 -1.51
CA GLU A 78 -10.22 -15.10 -2.71
C GLU A 78 -10.23 -13.65 -3.18
N GLU A 79 -11.38 -12.97 -3.17
CA GLU A 79 -11.46 -11.54 -3.53
C GLU A 79 -10.68 -10.65 -2.57
N LEU A 80 -10.61 -11.00 -1.29
CA LEU A 80 -9.84 -10.26 -0.29
C LEU A 80 -8.35 -10.64 -0.32
N TYR A 81 -8.04 -11.91 -0.55
CA TYR A 81 -6.68 -12.42 -0.67
C TYR A 81 -5.97 -11.84 -1.90
N ASN A 82 -6.65 -11.79 -3.04
CA ASN A 82 -6.09 -11.17 -4.26
C ASN A 82 -5.75 -9.68 -4.11
N LYS A 83 -6.18 -9.02 -3.01
CA LYS A 83 -5.77 -7.64 -2.68
C LYS A 83 -4.45 -7.55 -1.91
N THR A 84 -3.88 -8.67 -1.44
CA THR A 84 -2.54 -8.73 -0.84
C THR A 84 -1.45 -8.91 -1.89
N GLU A 85 -1.82 -9.42 -3.06
CA GLU A 85 -0.89 -9.67 -4.15
C GLU A 85 -0.51 -8.35 -4.85
N SER A 86 0.78 -8.21 -5.17
CA SER A 86 1.36 -7.05 -5.88
C SER A 86 1.33 -7.22 -7.40
#